data_AF-A0A7C3P5T8-F1
#
_entry.id   AF-A0A7C3P5T8-F1
#
_cell.length_a   1.000
_cell.length_b   1.000
_cell.length_c   1.000
_cell.angle_alpha   90.00
_cell.angle_beta   90.00
_cell.angle_gamma   90.00
#
_symmetry.space_group_name_H-M   'P 1'
#
loop_
_entity.id
_entity.type
_entity.pdbx_description
1 polymer ?
#
loop_
_entity_poly.entity_id
_entity_poly.type
_entity_poly.pdbx_seq_one_letter_code
_entity_poly.pdbx_strand_id
1 'polypeptide(L)'
;MAFWHRSERRNPQIDALSGKDLWLVRHGEPDPMRGNRLSAVGEAHAGQAISRLQRHGFVAPFLIVTSPAARAVDTANYMVSDLTKQQPSHCETPLFESEAFRHLSTKPEEFDNPDVLLGRVVIEACETLHTHPCHLRAVAFVGHEPFMRVVKQSMGLRGHVGYGEVLTYDVGQLQSAQQV
;
A
#
# COMPACT_ATOMS: atom_id res chain seq x y z
N MET A 1 -9.96 -44.96 -10.03
CA MET A 1 -10.14 -44.04 -8.90
C MET A 1 -9.52 -42.70 -9.30
N ALA A 2 -10.35 -41.73 -9.66
CA ALA A 2 -9.88 -40.43 -10.11
C ALA A 2 -9.85 -39.47 -8.90
N PHE A 3 -8.67 -39.27 -8.33
CA PHE A 3 -8.39 -38.23 -7.33
C PHE A 3 -8.36 -36.87 -8.03
N TRP A 4 -9.53 -36.36 -8.42
CA TRP A 4 -9.69 -34.94 -8.72
C TRP A 4 -10.00 -34.24 -7.40
N HIS A 5 -8.94 -33.93 -6.64
CA HIS A 5 -9.03 -32.81 -5.72
C HIS A 5 -9.43 -31.61 -6.59
N ARG A 6 -10.66 -31.12 -6.42
CA ARG A 6 -11.05 -29.78 -6.86
C ARG A 6 -9.98 -28.86 -6.32
N SER A 7 -9.06 -28.42 -7.19
CA SER A 7 -8.24 -27.23 -6.94
C SER A 7 -9.20 -26.16 -6.47
N GLU A 8 -9.08 -25.73 -5.23
CA GLU A 8 -9.68 -24.50 -4.76
C GLU A 8 -9.41 -23.45 -5.85
N ARG A 9 -10.47 -22.76 -6.28
CA ARG A 9 -10.38 -21.78 -7.36
C ARG A 9 -9.33 -20.74 -6.94
N ARG A 10 -8.14 -20.80 -7.54
CA ARG A 10 -7.11 -19.79 -7.35
C ARG A 10 -7.69 -18.44 -7.72
N ASN A 11 -7.67 -17.51 -6.77
CA ASN A 11 -8.12 -16.15 -6.97
C ASN A 11 -6.88 -15.33 -7.38
N PRO A 12 -6.74 -14.93 -8.66
CA PRO A 12 -5.52 -14.31 -9.16
C PRO A 12 -5.22 -12.98 -8.45
N GLN A 13 -6.22 -12.28 -7.95
CA GLN A 13 -6.03 -11.07 -7.16
C GLN A 13 -5.35 -11.39 -5.82
N ILE A 14 -5.78 -12.44 -5.12
CA ILE A 14 -5.13 -12.88 -3.87
C ILE A 14 -3.71 -13.39 -4.15
N ASP A 15 -3.52 -14.17 -5.21
CA ASP A 15 -2.21 -14.68 -5.62
C ASP A 15 -1.24 -13.53 -5.98
N ALA A 16 -1.75 -12.43 -6.53
CA ALA A 16 -0.96 -11.23 -6.82
C ALA A 16 -0.42 -10.56 -5.53
N LEU A 17 -1.03 -10.80 -4.38
CA LEU A 17 -0.56 -10.30 -3.08
C LEU A 17 0.27 -11.32 -2.29
N SER A 18 0.01 -12.61 -2.49
CA SER A 18 0.62 -13.70 -1.74
C SER A 18 2.17 -13.69 -1.81
N GLY A 19 2.80 -13.96 -0.67
CA GLY A 19 4.26 -14.06 -0.52
C GLY A 19 5.02 -12.72 -0.64
N LYS A 20 4.34 -11.59 -0.48
CA LYS A 20 4.93 -10.24 -0.59
C LYS A 20 4.87 -9.52 0.74
N ASP A 21 5.86 -8.65 0.95
CA ASP A 21 5.78 -7.65 2.00
C ASP A 21 4.85 -6.53 1.53
N LEU A 22 3.73 -6.35 2.21
CA LEU A 22 2.74 -5.31 1.88
C LEU A 22 2.70 -4.28 2.98
N TRP A 23 2.75 -3.00 2.59
CA TRP A 23 2.71 -1.91 3.55
C TRP A 23 1.70 -0.85 3.16
N LEU A 24 1.04 -0.28 4.16
CA LEU A 24 0.14 0.85 4.03
C LEU A 24 0.79 2.07 4.66
N VAL A 25 0.93 3.13 3.88
CA VAL A 25 1.53 4.39 4.34
C VAL A 25 0.48 5.49 4.28
N ARG A 26 0.10 6.05 5.43
CA ARG A 26 -0.76 7.24 5.40
C ARG A 26 0.04 8.39 4.81
N HIS A 27 -0.56 9.15 3.90
CA HIS A 27 0.08 10.35 3.37
C HIS A 27 0.58 11.28 4.49
N GLY A 28 1.60 12.09 4.18
CA GLY A 28 2.10 13.12 5.08
C GLY A 28 1.06 14.20 5.39
N GLU A 29 1.36 15.02 6.39
CA GLU A 29 0.47 16.09 6.86
C GLU A 29 0.20 17.09 5.72
N PRO A 30 -1.08 17.33 5.35
CA PRO A 30 -1.41 18.28 4.31
C PRO A 30 -1.41 19.72 4.83
N ASP A 31 -1.17 20.66 3.93
CA ASP A 31 -1.35 22.10 4.15
C ASP A 31 -2.59 22.59 3.37
N PRO A 32 -3.67 23.00 4.04
CA PRO A 32 -4.87 23.52 3.40
C PRO A 32 -4.60 24.75 2.53
N MET A 33 -3.61 25.58 2.89
CA MET A 33 -3.24 26.79 2.15
C MET A 33 -2.48 26.47 0.86
N ARG A 34 -1.93 25.25 0.72
CA ARG A 34 -1.24 24.77 -0.48
C ARG A 34 -2.09 23.81 -1.31
N GLY A 35 -3.42 23.96 -1.27
CA GLY A 35 -4.34 23.11 -2.04
C GLY A 35 -4.34 21.64 -1.58
N ASN A 36 -4.16 21.41 -0.28
CA ASN A 36 -4.03 20.07 0.32
C ASN A 36 -2.84 19.25 -0.20
N ARG A 37 -1.79 19.91 -0.69
CA ARG A 37 -0.45 19.31 -0.83
C ARG A 37 0.22 19.16 0.52
N LEU A 38 1.41 18.56 0.60
CA LEU A 38 2.11 18.40 1.87
C LEU A 38 2.52 19.75 2.51
N SER A 39 2.46 19.81 3.84
CA SER A 39 3.12 20.84 4.63
C SER A 39 4.63 20.55 4.73
N ALA A 40 5.44 21.51 5.18
CA ALA A 40 6.88 21.27 5.39
C ALA A 40 7.16 20.10 6.36
N VAL A 41 6.33 19.94 7.40
CA VAL A 41 6.39 18.80 8.34
C VAL A 41 6.01 17.51 7.62
N GLY A 42 4.95 17.55 6.79
CA GLY A 42 4.53 16.42 5.97
C GLY A 42 5.59 15.95 4.98
N GLU A 43 6.28 16.88 4.32
CA GLU A 43 7.41 16.63 3.41
C GLU A 43 8.57 15.93 4.16
N ALA A 44 8.95 16.44 5.33
CA ALA A 44 10.00 15.84 6.17
C ALA A 44 9.63 14.42 6.63
N HIS A 45 8.37 14.19 7.00
CA HIS A 45 7.90 12.86 7.39
C HIS A 45 7.85 11.89 6.20
N ALA A 46 7.37 12.33 5.04
CA ALA A 46 7.32 11.52 3.83
C ALA A 46 8.72 11.11 3.37
N GLY A 47 9.67 12.04 3.40
CA GLY A 47 11.08 11.80 3.05
C GLY A 47 11.85 10.88 4.01
N GLN A 48 11.21 10.43 5.10
CA GLN A 48 11.79 9.48 6.05
C GLN A 48 11.01 8.16 6.14
N ALA A 49 9.90 8.01 5.41
CA ALA A 49 9.03 6.85 5.54
C ALA A 49 9.76 5.54 5.16
N ILE A 50 10.60 5.57 4.12
CA ILE A 50 11.41 4.43 3.69
C ILE A 50 12.51 4.13 4.69
N SER A 51 13.23 5.16 5.15
CA SER A 51 14.20 5.03 6.24
C SER A 51 13.60 4.42 7.52
N ARG A 52 12.31 4.65 7.82
CA ARG A 52 11.60 3.99 8.93
C ARG A 52 11.32 2.53 8.62
N LEU A 53 10.77 2.23 7.44
CA LEU A 53 10.52 0.86 6.98
C LEU A 53 11.77 -0.02 7.11
N GLN A 54 12.90 0.43 6.57
CA GLN A 54 14.14 -0.34 6.63
C GLN A 54 14.70 -0.50 8.04
N ARG A 55 14.58 0.51 8.91
CA ARG A 55 14.98 0.41 10.32
C ARG A 55 14.20 -0.67 11.09
N HIS A 56 12.99 -0.97 10.66
CA HIS A 56 12.19 -2.05 11.21
C HIS A 56 12.43 -3.41 10.52
N GLY A 57 13.45 -3.51 9.66
CA GLY A 57 13.84 -4.74 8.97
C GLY A 57 13.03 -5.03 7.72
N PHE A 58 12.19 -4.10 7.26
CA PHE A 58 11.37 -4.29 6.07
C PHE A 58 12.18 -4.10 4.78
N VAL A 59 11.83 -4.89 3.77
CA VAL A 59 12.42 -4.80 2.43
C VAL A 59 11.98 -3.48 1.76
N ALA A 60 12.86 -2.89 0.96
CA ALA A 60 12.51 -1.72 0.15
C ALA A 60 11.39 -2.06 -0.86
N PRO A 61 10.39 -1.18 -1.08
CA PRO A 61 9.35 -1.38 -2.09
C PRO A 61 9.92 -1.54 -3.51
N PHE A 62 9.41 -2.51 -4.24
CA PHE A 62 9.63 -2.65 -5.69
C PHE A 62 8.55 -1.93 -6.50
N LEU A 63 7.42 -1.60 -5.87
CA LEU A 63 6.32 -0.86 -6.43
C LEU A 63 5.71 0.02 -5.35
N ILE A 64 5.43 1.28 -5.69
CA ILE A 64 4.62 2.17 -4.86
C ILE A 64 3.31 2.45 -5.60
N VAL A 65 2.20 2.00 -5.02
CA VAL A 65 0.85 2.35 -5.45
C VAL A 65 0.37 3.52 -4.60
N THR A 66 -0.22 4.55 -5.20
CA THR A 66 -0.74 5.71 -4.46
C THR A 66 -2.16 6.06 -4.87
N SER A 67 -2.90 6.64 -3.93
CA SER A 67 -4.10 7.42 -4.28
C SER A 67 -3.67 8.63 -5.14
N PRO A 68 -4.47 9.04 -6.14
CA PRO A 68 -4.20 10.21 -6.99
C PRO A 68 -4.46 11.55 -6.26
N ALA A 69 -4.81 11.54 -4.97
CA ALA A 69 -4.88 12.76 -4.19
C ALA A 69 -3.49 13.41 -4.06
N ALA A 70 -3.38 14.72 -4.32
CA ALA A 70 -2.10 15.43 -4.39
C ALA A 70 -1.14 15.15 -3.21
N ARG A 71 -1.61 15.19 -1.96
CA ARG A 71 -0.81 14.82 -0.77
C ARG A 71 -0.28 13.38 -0.77
N ALA A 72 -1.05 12.43 -1.29
CA ALA A 72 -0.64 11.02 -1.36
C ALA A 72 0.42 10.86 -2.45
N VAL A 73 0.19 11.45 -3.63
CA VAL A 73 1.17 11.51 -4.72
C VAL A 73 2.48 12.18 -4.26
N ASP A 74 2.39 13.33 -3.60
CA ASP A 74 3.56 14.02 -3.04
C ASP A 74 4.31 13.11 -2.05
N THR A 75 3.59 12.42 -1.16
CA THR A 75 4.20 11.48 -0.19
C THR A 75 4.93 10.35 -0.92
N ALA A 76 4.30 9.75 -1.92
CA ALA A 76 4.87 8.68 -2.72
C ALA A 76 6.12 9.14 -3.48
N ASN A 77 6.12 10.35 -4.05
CA ASN A 77 7.29 10.94 -4.70
C ASN A 77 8.46 11.17 -3.73
N TYR A 78 8.19 11.61 -2.51
CA TYR A 78 9.23 11.71 -1.47
C TYR A 78 9.80 10.34 -1.08
N MET A 79 8.96 9.29 -1.04
CA MET A 79 9.41 7.92 -0.81
C MET A 79 10.31 7.41 -1.94
N VAL A 80 9.93 7.64 -3.21
CA VAL A 80 10.78 7.32 -4.37
C VAL A 80 12.12 8.04 -4.25
N SER A 81 12.11 9.35 -3.93
CA SER A 81 13.35 10.13 -3.76
C SER A 81 14.25 9.58 -2.64
N ASP A 82 13.68 9.15 -1.50
CA ASP A 82 14.45 8.53 -0.41
C ASP A 82 15.06 7.20 -0.86
N LEU A 83 14.30 6.36 -1.57
CA LEU A 83 14.80 5.09 -2.13
C LEU A 83 15.96 5.31 -3.10
N THR A 84 15.82 6.25 -4.06
CA THR A 84 16.88 6.54 -5.04
C THR A 84 18.16 7.03 -4.36
N LYS A 85 18.05 7.82 -3.29
CA LYS A 85 19.23 8.29 -2.52
C LYS A 85 19.95 7.14 -1.81
N GLN A 86 19.19 6.19 -1.28
CA GLN A 86 19.74 5.05 -0.53
C GLN A 86 20.28 3.95 -1.45
N GLN A 87 19.70 3.82 -2.65
CA GLN A 87 20.01 2.76 -3.60
C GLN A 87 20.24 3.32 -5.01
N PRO A 88 21.27 4.17 -5.22
CA PRO A 88 21.48 4.87 -6.49
C PRO A 88 21.79 3.94 -7.67
N SER A 89 22.15 2.68 -7.41
CA SER A 89 22.42 1.66 -8.42
C SER A 89 21.20 0.77 -8.77
N HIS A 90 20.07 0.93 -8.09
CA HIS A 90 18.85 0.19 -8.39
C HIS A 90 17.99 0.92 -9.44
N CYS A 91 17.24 0.15 -10.23
CA CYS A 91 16.20 0.70 -11.11
C CYS A 91 15.26 1.60 -10.32
N GLU A 92 14.85 2.70 -10.96
CA GLU A 92 13.84 3.63 -10.44
C GLU A 92 12.63 2.85 -9.92
N THR A 93 12.26 3.08 -8.66
CA THR A 93 11.08 2.44 -8.07
C THR A 93 9.84 2.98 -8.77
N PRO A 94 9.07 2.15 -9.49
CA PRO A 94 7.90 2.62 -10.20
C PRO A 94 6.81 3.09 -9.24
N LEU A 95 6.14 4.17 -9.65
CA LEU A 95 5.00 4.76 -8.98
C LEU A 95 3.75 4.59 -9.85
N PHE A 96 2.67 4.07 -9.25
CA PHE A 96 1.40 3.84 -9.94
C PHE A 96 0.24 4.53 -9.19
N GLU A 97 -0.49 5.39 -9.86
CA GLU A 97 -1.66 6.07 -9.31
C GLU A 97 -2.94 5.26 -9.57
N SER A 98 -3.75 5.02 -8.53
CA SER A 98 -4.96 4.18 -8.65
C SER A 98 -6.20 4.82 -8.03
N GLU A 99 -7.22 5.07 -8.86
CA GLU A 99 -8.54 5.50 -8.41
C GLU A 99 -9.28 4.39 -7.64
N ALA A 100 -9.08 3.12 -8.01
CA ALA A 100 -9.63 2.00 -7.25
C ALA A 100 -9.09 1.99 -5.80
N PHE A 101 -7.78 2.23 -5.64
CA PHE A 101 -7.19 2.34 -4.31
C PHE A 101 -7.65 3.58 -3.53
N ARG A 102 -7.92 4.71 -4.21
CA ARG A 102 -8.56 5.88 -3.58
C ARG A 102 -9.90 5.53 -2.98
N HIS A 103 -10.77 4.86 -3.76
CA HIS A 103 -12.10 4.50 -3.30
C HIS A 103 -12.03 3.61 -2.06
N LEU A 104 -11.20 2.56 -2.07
CA LEU A 104 -10.95 1.72 -0.90
C LEU A 104 -10.48 2.53 0.29
N SER A 105 -9.52 3.42 0.08
CA SER A 105 -8.93 4.25 1.13
C SER A 105 -9.98 5.12 1.83
N THR A 106 -10.94 5.66 1.08
CA THR A 106 -11.93 6.62 1.58
C THR A 106 -13.26 6.01 2.01
N LYS A 107 -13.62 4.85 1.48
CA LYS A 107 -14.91 4.17 1.70
C LYS A 107 -14.74 2.64 1.78
N PRO A 108 -13.95 2.13 2.72
CA PRO A 108 -13.64 0.71 2.84
C PRO A 108 -14.89 -0.16 3.05
N GLU A 109 -15.96 0.38 3.62
CA GLU A 109 -17.24 -0.29 3.82
C GLU A 109 -17.98 -0.66 2.53
N GLU A 110 -17.64 -0.03 1.40
CA GLU A 110 -18.21 -0.38 0.09
C GLU A 110 -17.56 -1.65 -0.51
N PHE A 111 -16.57 -2.25 0.16
CA PHE A 111 -15.81 -3.39 -0.35
C PHE A 111 -15.91 -4.61 0.57
N ASP A 112 -16.52 -5.68 0.05
CA ASP A 112 -16.65 -6.96 0.75
C ASP A 112 -15.30 -7.63 1.04
N ASN A 113 -14.29 -7.38 0.18
CA ASN A 113 -12.97 -8.00 0.29
C ASN A 113 -11.84 -7.07 -0.17
N PRO A 114 -11.20 -6.35 0.76
CA PRO A 114 -10.08 -5.46 0.45
C PRO A 114 -8.89 -6.16 -0.23
N ASP A 115 -8.63 -7.44 0.07
CA ASP A 115 -7.53 -8.19 -0.56
C ASP A 115 -7.74 -8.33 -2.07
N VAL A 116 -8.97 -8.63 -2.50
CA VAL A 116 -9.31 -8.77 -3.92
C VAL A 116 -9.10 -7.44 -4.66
N LEU A 117 -9.44 -6.32 -4.03
CA LEU A 117 -9.24 -5.01 -4.65
C LEU A 117 -7.77 -4.62 -4.69
N LEU A 118 -7.02 -4.76 -3.59
CA LEU A 118 -5.59 -4.49 -3.56
C LEU A 118 -4.85 -5.36 -4.59
N GLY A 119 -5.22 -6.64 -4.70
CA GLY A 119 -4.68 -7.56 -5.69
C GLY A 119 -4.98 -7.12 -7.12
N ARG A 120 -6.22 -6.66 -7.39
CA ARG A 120 -6.58 -6.09 -8.69
C ARG A 120 -5.73 -4.86 -9.03
N VAL A 121 -5.52 -3.96 -8.07
CA VAL A 121 -4.70 -2.75 -8.26
C VAL A 121 -3.24 -3.12 -8.57
N VAL A 122 -2.68 -4.14 -7.90
CA VAL A 122 -1.33 -4.63 -8.19
C VAL A 122 -1.23 -5.22 -9.60
N ILE A 123 -2.24 -5.98 -10.04
CA ILE A 123 -2.29 -6.53 -11.40
C ILE A 123 -2.32 -5.39 -12.43
N GLU A 124 -3.18 -4.39 -12.23
CA GLU A 124 -3.30 -3.22 -13.11
C GLU A 124 -1.97 -2.43 -13.19
N ALA A 125 -1.30 -2.24 -12.05
CA ALA A 125 0.01 -1.62 -11.99
C ALA A 125 1.05 -2.42 -12.77
N CYS A 126 1.06 -3.75 -12.61
CA CYS A 126 1.98 -4.64 -13.31
C CYS A 126 1.76 -4.60 -14.82
N GLU A 127 0.51 -4.62 -15.29
CA GLU A 127 0.17 -4.51 -16.71
C GLU A 127 0.66 -3.19 -17.31
N THR A 128 0.42 -2.08 -16.61
CA THR A 128 0.85 -0.73 -17.02
C THR A 128 2.38 -0.60 -17.07
N LEU A 129 3.07 -1.22 -16.12
CA LEU A 129 4.53 -1.17 -16.00
C LEU A 129 5.24 -2.30 -16.78
N HIS A 130 4.48 -3.09 -17.54
CA HIS A 130 4.99 -4.24 -18.30
C HIS A 130 5.81 -5.23 -17.46
N THR A 131 5.34 -5.53 -16.25
CA THR A 131 5.92 -6.51 -15.31
C THR A 131 4.88 -7.53 -14.85
N HIS A 132 5.25 -8.42 -13.92
CA HIS A 132 4.38 -9.44 -13.37
C HIS A 132 4.35 -9.38 -11.84
N PRO A 133 3.21 -9.69 -11.19
CA PRO A 133 3.12 -9.70 -9.73
C PRO A 133 4.16 -10.59 -9.05
N CYS A 134 4.56 -11.70 -9.68
CA CYS A 134 5.60 -12.60 -9.14
C CYS A 134 7.01 -11.98 -9.10
N HIS A 135 7.25 -10.90 -9.83
CA HIS A 135 8.52 -10.14 -9.78
C HIS A 135 8.55 -9.13 -8.63
N LEU A 136 7.40 -8.82 -8.04
CA LEU A 136 7.30 -7.90 -6.93
C LEU A 136 7.50 -8.68 -5.63
N ARG A 137 8.55 -8.37 -4.88
CA ARG A 137 8.74 -8.92 -3.52
C ARG A 137 8.01 -8.11 -2.46
N ALA A 138 7.71 -6.86 -2.76
CA ALA A 138 7.44 -5.85 -1.75
C ALA A 138 6.67 -4.67 -2.37
N VAL A 139 5.49 -4.32 -1.85
CA VAL A 139 4.58 -3.30 -2.44
C VAL A 139 4.06 -2.33 -1.37
N ALA A 140 4.26 -1.03 -1.58
CA ALA A 140 3.74 0.02 -0.70
C ALA A 140 2.49 0.68 -1.27
N PHE A 141 1.52 0.93 -0.41
CA PHE A 141 0.25 1.57 -0.73
C PHE A 141 0.13 2.89 0.03
N VAL A 142 0.17 4.02 -0.68
CA VAL A 142 0.12 5.38 -0.10
C VAL A 142 -1.28 5.95 -0.20
N GLY A 143 -1.98 6.01 0.94
CA GLY A 143 -3.43 6.20 0.96
C GLY A 143 -3.94 7.03 2.12
N HIS A 144 -5.22 6.83 2.45
CA HIS A 144 -5.97 7.64 3.42
C HIS A 144 -6.60 6.78 4.53
N GLU A 145 -7.05 7.47 5.57
CA GLU A 145 -8.13 6.95 6.41
C GLU A 145 -9.48 7.09 5.67
N PRO A 146 -10.48 6.22 5.96
CA PRO A 146 -10.54 5.27 7.09
C PRO A 146 -9.95 3.87 6.85
N PHE A 147 -9.59 3.46 5.63
CA PHE A 147 -9.10 2.09 5.38
C PHE A 147 -7.92 1.67 6.27
N MET A 148 -6.91 2.53 6.41
CA MET A 148 -5.75 2.24 7.26
C MET A 148 -6.12 2.04 8.73
N ARG A 149 -7.16 2.73 9.20
CA ARG A 149 -7.66 2.58 10.56
C ARG A 149 -8.30 1.21 10.75
N VAL A 150 -9.07 0.74 9.76
CA VAL A 150 -9.65 -0.60 9.75
C VAL A 150 -8.54 -1.66 9.84
N VAL A 151 -7.47 -1.51 9.07
CA VAL A 151 -6.29 -2.40 9.14
C VAL A 151 -5.60 -2.34 10.50
N LYS A 152 -5.33 -1.14 11.03
CA LYS A 152 -4.71 -1.00 12.35
C LYS A 152 -5.56 -1.68 13.44
N GLN A 153 -6.89 -1.55 13.36
CA GLN A 153 -7.82 -2.18 14.29
C GLN A 153 -7.84 -3.70 14.18
N SER A 154 -7.75 -4.28 12.97
CA SER A 154 -7.67 -5.74 12.80
C SER A 154 -6.36 -6.34 13.30
N MET A 155 -5.31 -5.52 13.48
CA MET A 155 -4.08 -5.91 14.19
C MET A 155 -4.25 -5.93 15.72
N GLY A 156 -5.45 -5.62 16.24
CA GLY A 156 -5.70 -5.44 17.67
C GLY A 156 -5.11 -4.14 18.22
N LEU A 157 -4.62 -3.24 17.37
CA LEU A 157 -4.03 -1.97 17.78
C LEU A 157 -5.12 -0.91 17.85
N ARG A 158 -5.20 -0.22 19.00
CA ARG A 158 -6.11 0.92 19.18
C ARG A 158 -5.46 2.21 18.72
N GLY A 159 -6.28 3.14 18.23
CA GLY A 159 -5.89 4.53 18.01
C GLY A 159 -5.99 5.00 16.55
N HIS A 160 -5.73 6.29 16.37
CA HIS A 160 -5.65 6.94 15.07
C HIS A 160 -4.40 6.48 14.31
N VAL A 161 -4.47 6.45 12.98
CA VAL A 161 -3.29 6.28 12.12
C VAL A 161 -2.71 7.66 11.86
N GLY A 162 -1.55 8.01 12.41
CA GLY A 162 -0.91 9.32 12.24
C GLY A 162 -0.43 9.58 10.79
N TYR A 163 -0.22 10.84 10.42
CA TYR A 163 0.34 11.18 9.11
C TYR A 163 1.75 10.60 8.94
N GLY A 164 2.02 9.99 7.78
CA GLY A 164 3.29 9.29 7.53
C GLY A 164 3.49 8.03 8.37
N GLU A 165 2.47 7.55 9.09
CA GLU A 165 2.51 6.26 9.76
C GLU A 165 2.50 5.14 8.72
N VAL A 166 3.23 4.07 9.04
CA VAL A 166 3.38 2.89 8.20
C VAL A 166 2.82 1.68 8.95
N LEU A 167 1.98 0.91 8.28
CA LEU A 167 1.39 -0.33 8.79
C LEU A 167 1.78 -1.48 7.88
N THR A 168 2.02 -2.65 8.45
CA THR A 168 2.08 -3.90 7.68
C THR A 168 0.67 -4.31 7.29
N TYR A 169 0.53 -5.01 6.16
CA TYR A 169 -0.74 -5.56 5.73
C TYR A 169 -0.60 -7.06 5.46
N ASP A 170 -1.30 -7.86 6.24
CA ASP A 170 -1.35 -9.31 6.05
C ASP A 170 -2.60 -9.70 5.26
N VAL A 171 -2.41 -10.43 4.16
CA VAL A 171 -3.52 -10.90 3.31
C VAL A 171 -4.45 -11.80 4.12
N GLY A 172 -5.76 -11.57 4.04
CA GLY A 172 -6.78 -12.32 4.78
C GLY A 172 -7.07 -11.80 6.19
N GLN A 173 -6.27 -10.86 6.72
CA GLN A 173 -6.41 -10.35 8.08
C GLN A 173 -7.77 -9.67 8.34
N LEU A 174 -8.33 -9.01 7.32
CA LEU A 174 -9.60 -8.28 7.47
C LEU A 174 -10.85 -9.16 7.42
N GLN A 175 -10.76 -10.34 6.81
CA GLN A 175 -11.88 -11.28 6.74
C GLN A 175 -12.13 -11.95 8.10
N SER A 176 -11.08 -12.14 8.91
CA SER A 176 -11.18 -12.75 10.25
C SER A 176 -11.88 -11.84 11.27
N ALA A 177 -11.81 -10.52 11.07
CA ALA A 177 -12.34 -9.54 12.02
C ALA A 177 -13.88 -9.38 11.93
N GLN A 178 -14.52 -9.84 10.86
CA GLN A 178 -15.98 -9.75 10.66
C GLN A 178 -16.75 -10.97 11.19
N GLN A 179 -16.07 -11.98 11.76
CA GLN A 179 -16.68 -13.20 12.30
C GLN A 179 -16.77 -13.22 13.84
N VAL A 180 -16.53 -12.09 14.52
CA VAL A 180 -16.60 -11.95 15.98
C VAL A 180 -17.71 -10.99 16.38
#